data_AF-C5J5W2-F1
#
_entry.id   AF-C5J5W2-F1
#
_cell.length_a   1.000
_cell.length_b   1.000
_cell.length_c   1.000
_cell.angle_alpha   90.00
_cell.angle_beta   90.00
_cell.angle_gamma   90.00
#
_symmetry.space_group_name_H-M   'P 1'
#
loop_
_entity.id
_entity.type
_entity.pdbx_description
1 polymer ?
#
loop_
_entity_poly.entity_id
_entity_poly.type
_entity_poly.pdbx_seq_one_letter_code
_entity_poly.pdbx_strand_id
1 'polypeptide(L)'
;MDTIISVAKEFLSNRSEATFEEIFKQVQIRLMSKWEKELKGKYKNAEQILIYKRGELYKLLTIDGNFIPLGDNVWTLRSDLV
;
A
#
# COMPACT_ATOMS: atom_id res chain seq x y z
N MET A 1 1.09 15.53 -1.72
CA MET A 1 -0.13 14.89 -1.18
C MET A 1 0.12 13.40 -1.14
N ASP A 2 -0.13 12.75 0.00
CA ASP A 2 0.11 11.33 0.13
C ASP A 2 -0.92 10.50 -0.64
N THR A 3 -0.41 9.57 -1.43
CA THR A 3 -1.14 8.54 -2.17
C THR A 3 -0.69 7.17 -1.70
N ILE A 4 -1.47 6.12 -1.98
CA ILE A 4 -1.09 4.74 -1.67
C ILE A 4 0.30 4.42 -2.22
N ILE A 5 0.52 4.76 -3.50
CA ILE A 5 1.78 4.50 -4.18
C ILE A 5 2.93 5.32 -3.61
N SER A 6 2.75 6.61 -3.34
CA SER A 6 3.83 7.45 -2.81
C SER A 6 4.30 6.96 -1.44
N VAL A 7 3.35 6.56 -0.57
CA VAL A 7 3.69 6.01 0.75
C VAL A 7 4.35 4.65 0.63
N ALA A 8 3.85 3.76 -0.23
CA ALA A 8 4.46 2.44 -0.44
C ALA A 8 5.88 2.55 -1.02
N LYS A 9 6.10 3.47 -1.99
CA LYS A 9 7.43 3.75 -2.55
C LYS A 9 8.36 4.28 -1.48
N GLU A 10 7.96 5.30 -0.73
CA GLU A 10 8.78 5.86 0.35
C GLU A 10 9.14 4.81 1.41
N PHE A 11 8.19 3.94 1.76
CA PHE A 11 8.43 2.86 2.72
C PHE A 11 9.49 1.87 2.21
N LEU A 12 9.42 1.49 0.93
CA LEU A 12 10.40 0.60 0.29
C LEU A 12 11.71 1.31 -0.04
N SER A 13 11.75 2.62 -0.33
CA SER A 13 13.03 3.31 -0.56
C SER A 13 13.95 3.34 0.66
N ASN A 14 13.42 3.02 1.84
CA ASN A 14 14.18 2.93 3.09
C ASN A 14 14.53 1.47 3.48
N ARG A 15 14.26 0.46 2.62
CA ARG A 15 14.50 -0.98 2.87
C ARG A 15 14.59 -1.78 1.56
N SER A 16 15.45 -2.78 1.48
CA SER A 16 15.59 -3.57 0.25
C SER A 16 14.31 -4.31 -0.16
N GLU A 17 13.49 -4.74 0.79
CA GLU A 17 12.23 -5.46 0.54
C GLU A 17 11.29 -5.38 1.75
N ALA A 18 10.02 -5.70 1.54
CA ALA A 18 9.05 -5.88 2.62
C ALA A 18 7.89 -6.78 2.20
N THR A 19 7.24 -7.39 3.19
CA THR A 19 5.99 -8.10 2.97
C THR A 19 4.87 -7.12 2.64
N PHE A 20 3.87 -7.60 1.88
CA PHE A 20 2.66 -6.86 1.59
C PHE A 20 1.96 -6.33 2.84
N GLU A 21 1.95 -7.12 3.92
CA GLU A 21 1.31 -6.72 5.18
C GLU A 21 2.03 -5.53 5.83
N GLU A 22 3.36 -5.52 5.81
CA GLU A 22 4.16 -4.39 6.33
C GLU A 22 3.92 -3.11 5.52
N ILE A 23 3.89 -3.24 4.19
CA ILE A 23 3.59 -2.12 3.28
C ILE A 23 2.18 -1.60 3.57
N PHE A 24 1.19 -2.50 3.63
CA PHE A 24 -0.20 -2.13 3.89
C PHE A 24 -0.36 -1.42 5.24
N LYS A 25 0.28 -1.94 6.29
CA LYS A 25 0.24 -1.34 7.62
C LYS A 25 0.78 0.09 7.61
N GLN A 26 1.87 0.36 6.89
CA GLN A 26 2.39 1.73 6.78
C GLN A 26 1.51 2.66 5.96
N VAL A 27 0.97 2.18 4.84
CA VAL A 27 0.00 2.95 4.06
C VAL A 27 -1.23 3.27 4.90
N GLN A 28 -1.74 2.31 5.68
CA GLN A 28 -2.85 2.49 6.61
C GLN A 28 -2.53 3.57 7.66
N ILE A 29 -1.37 3.49 8.34
CA ILE A 29 -0.99 4.47 9.37
C ILE A 29 -1.07 5.90 8.84
N ARG A 30 -0.61 6.14 7.61
CA ARG A 30 -0.58 7.49 7.02
C ARG A 30 -1.92 7.93 6.42
N LEU A 31 -2.70 7.01 5.88
CA LEU A 31 -3.87 7.35 5.07
C LEU A 31 -5.21 7.04 5.72
N MET A 32 -5.26 6.36 6.87
CA MET A 32 -6.54 5.93 7.47
C MET A 32 -7.50 7.10 7.70
N SER A 33 -7.04 8.18 8.35
CA SER A 33 -7.89 9.36 8.61
C SER A 33 -8.43 9.99 7.33
N LYS A 34 -7.64 9.97 6.24
CA LYS A 34 -8.08 10.46 4.93
C LYS A 34 -9.17 9.54 4.35
N TRP A 35 -8.95 8.23 4.37
CA TRP A 35 -9.91 7.26 3.84
C TRP A 35 -11.24 7.26 4.59
N GLU A 36 -11.21 7.40 5.92
CA GLU A 36 -12.43 7.52 6.73
C GLU A 36 -13.26 8.74 6.35
N LYS A 37 -12.60 9.87 6.03
CA LYS A 37 -13.28 11.08 5.55
C LYS A 37 -13.83 10.91 4.14
N GLU A 38 -13.03 10.38 3.21
CA GLU A 38 -13.41 10.20 1.80
C GLU A 38 -14.52 9.17 1.60
N LEU A 39 -14.54 8.13 2.43
CA LEU A 39 -15.48 7.00 2.31
C LEU A 39 -16.59 7.06 3.34
N LYS A 40 -16.77 8.22 4.00
CA LYS A 40 -17.82 8.43 4.99
C LYS A 40 -19.18 8.14 4.36
N GLY A 41 -19.95 7.24 4.98
CA GLY A 41 -21.28 6.84 4.50
C GLY A 41 -21.28 5.77 3.40
N LYS A 42 -20.13 5.42 2.81
CA LYS A 42 -20.03 4.32 1.83
C LYS A 42 -19.86 2.95 2.51
N TYR A 43 -19.15 2.91 3.63
CA TYR A 43 -18.90 1.69 4.41
C TYR A 43 -19.46 1.81 5.82
N LYS A 44 -19.88 0.68 6.40
CA LYS A 44 -20.51 0.62 7.73
C LYS A 44 -19.51 0.77 8.87
N ASN A 45 -18.24 0.37 8.65
CA ASN A 45 -17.18 0.40 9.66
C ASN A 45 -15.79 0.53 9.00
N ALA A 46 -14.78 0.75 9.84
CA ALA A 46 -13.38 0.88 9.44
C ALA A 46 -12.83 -0.40 8.79
N GLU A 47 -13.26 -1.58 9.23
CA GLU A 47 -12.80 -2.86 8.69
C GLU A 47 -13.12 -3.01 7.20
N GLN A 48 -14.32 -2.62 6.77
CA GLN A 48 -14.70 -2.61 5.35
C GLN A 48 -13.85 -1.65 4.52
N ILE A 49 -13.49 -0.49 5.08
CA ILE A 49 -12.55 0.45 4.44
C ILE A 49 -11.19 -0.23 4.25
N LEU A 50 -10.69 -0.91 5.29
CA LEU A 50 -9.40 -1.60 5.23
C LEU A 50 -9.39 -2.74 4.22
N ILE A 51 -10.43 -3.57 4.16
CA ILE A 51 -10.55 -4.65 3.15
C ILE A 51 -10.50 -4.06 1.74
N TYR A 52 -11.28 -3.01 1.48
CA TYR A 52 -11.29 -2.34 0.18
C TYR A 52 -9.92 -1.75 -0.18
N LYS A 53 -9.30 -1.03 0.75
CA LYS A 53 -8.00 -0.38 0.53
C LYS A 53 -6.84 -1.37 0.43
N ARG A 54 -6.94 -2.52 1.09
CA ARG A 54 -6.00 -3.64 0.95
C ARG A 54 -6.01 -4.18 -0.48
N GLY A 55 -7.19 -4.44 -1.04
CA GLY A 55 -7.32 -4.84 -2.44
C GLY A 55 -6.83 -3.77 -3.42
N GLU A 56 -7.11 -2.49 -3.13
CA GLU A 56 -6.62 -1.36 -3.93
C GLU A 56 -5.09 -1.29 -3.94
N LEU A 57 -4.43 -1.39 -2.78
CA LEU A 57 -2.97 -1.43 -2.69
C LEU A 57 -2.41 -2.62 -3.47
N TYR A 58 -2.92 -3.84 -3.27
CA TYR A 58 -2.41 -5.02 -3.96
C TYR A 58 -2.47 -4.86 -5.48
N LYS A 59 -3.60 -4.38 -5.99
CA LYS A 59 -3.76 -4.06 -7.42
C LYS A 59 -2.74 -3.03 -7.87
N LEU A 60 -2.56 -1.94 -7.12
CA LEU A 60 -1.64 -0.86 -7.46
C LEU A 60 -0.17 -1.32 -7.48
N LEU A 61 0.28 -2.13 -6.51
CA LEU A 61 1.63 -2.71 -6.51
C LEU A 61 1.83 -3.64 -7.72
N THR A 62 0.79 -4.38 -8.10
CA THR A 62 0.87 -5.33 -9.22
C THR A 62 0.97 -4.63 -10.58
N ILE A 63 0.30 -3.50 -10.77
CA ILE A 63 0.25 -2.79 -12.06
C ILE A 63 1.28 -1.66 -12.18
N ASP A 64 1.74 -1.08 -11.07
CA ASP A 64 2.78 -0.04 -11.10
C ASP A 64 4.14 -0.73 -11.29
N GLY A 65 4.71 -0.57 -12.48
CA GLY A 65 5.95 -1.24 -12.87
C GLY A 65 7.19 -0.90 -12.03
N ASN A 66 7.08 0.04 -11.09
CA ASN A 66 8.15 0.32 -10.13
C ASN A 66 8.24 -0.72 -9.00
N PHE A 67 7.19 -1.49 -8.74
CA PHE A 67 7.22 -2.54 -7.71
C PHE A 67 7.44 -3.90 -8.37
N ILE A 68 8.24 -4.74 -7.72
CA ILE A 68 8.56 -6.08 -8.20
C ILE A 68 8.19 -7.09 -7.10
N PRO A 69 7.33 -8.08 -7.39
CA PRO A 69 7.09 -9.18 -6.46
C PRO A 69 8.29 -10.12 -6.46
N LEU A 70 8.79 -10.46 -5.28
CA LEU A 70 9.91 -11.39 -5.08
C LEU A 70 9.46 -12.83 -4.79
N GLY A 71 8.17 -13.04 -4.54
CA GLY A 71 7.62 -14.31 -4.03
C GLY A 71 7.13 -14.16 -2.60
N ASP A 72 6.31 -15.09 -2.12
CA ASP A 72 5.81 -15.14 -0.73
C ASP A 72 5.20 -13.82 -0.20
N ASN A 73 4.52 -13.07 -1.08
CA ASN A 73 3.97 -11.73 -0.80
C ASN A 73 5.01 -10.68 -0.39
N VAL A 74 6.29 -10.88 -0.73
CA VAL A 74 7.36 -9.91 -0.58
C VAL A 74 7.49 -9.06 -1.85
N TRP A 75 7.74 -7.76 -1.65
CA TRP A 75 7.85 -6.76 -2.70
C TRP A 75 9.11 -5.91 -2.50
N THR A 76 9.70 -5.49 -3.61
CA THR A 76 10.81 -4.53 -3.67
C THR A 76 10.54 -3.44 -4.71
N LEU A 77 11.41 -2.44 -4.79
CA LEU A 77 11.43 -1.48 -5.89
C LEU A 77 12.33 -1.99 -7.03
N ARG A 78 11.89 -1.74 -8.26
CA ARG A 78 12.70 -2.04 -9.46
C ARG A 78 14.06 -1.35 -9.41
N SER A 79 14.16 -0.16 -8.82
CA SER A 79 15.41 0.58 -8.67
C SER A 79 16.48 -0.19 -7.89
N ASP A 80 16.08 -1.12 -7.03
CA ASP A 80 17.00 -1.84 -6.15
C ASP A 80 17.56 -3.11 -6.81
N LEU A 81 17.04 -3.44 -8.02
CA LEU A 81 17.48 -4.56 -8.85
C LEU A 81 18.35 -4.12 -10.05
N VAL A 82 18.59 -2.82 -10.21
CA VAL A 82 19.31 -2.21 -11.35
C VAL A 82 20.64 -1.63 -10.91
#